data_AF-A0A4U0XRF1-F1
#
_entry.id   AF-A0A4U0XRF1-F1
#
_cell.length_a   1.000
_cell.length_b   1.000
_cell.length_c   1.000
_cell.angle_alpha   90.00
_cell.angle_beta   90.00
_cell.angle_gamma   90.00
#
_symmetry.space_group_name_H-M   'P 1'
#
loop_
_entity.id
_entity.type
_entity.pdbx_description
1 polymer ?
#
loop_
_entity_poly.entity_id
_entity_poly.type
_entity_poly.pdbx_seq_one_letter_code
_entity_poly.pdbx_strand_id
1 'polypeptide(L)'
;MADGRAAPDRKAPREPLKLNLSPPRLHDDTDDPDQRLHGQLKMKYIHSQETLTIPKDVKVSIKTRVVTVEGPRGKLVKNLAHLSVSFSQPSPGVINIELHHGSRKNVATLRTVRSLINNLIIGVTKGYKYKMRYVYAHFPINVNIEKNNETGLYEVEIRNFIGEKIVRRVVMQSGVDVEASKNVKDELLLSGNSLENVSQSAADIQQVCRVKNKDIRKFLDGLYVSERGNIEEEI
;
A
#
# COMPACT_ATOMS: atom_id res chain seq x y z
N MET A 1 -31.68 76.09 -6.05
CA MET A 1 -32.27 75.62 -7.32
C MET A 1 -31.99 74.13 -7.42
N ALA A 2 -33.03 73.36 -7.68
CA ALA A 2 -32.97 71.91 -7.82
C ALA A 2 -32.15 71.53 -9.05
N ASP A 3 -31.40 70.43 -8.95
CA ASP A 3 -31.31 69.51 -10.09
C ASP A 3 -31.04 68.09 -9.59
N GLY A 4 -32.03 67.23 -9.80
CA GLY A 4 -31.97 65.82 -9.46
C GLY A 4 -31.13 65.05 -10.47
N ARG A 5 -30.17 64.28 -9.99
CA ARG A 5 -29.61 63.15 -10.74
C ARG A 5 -29.66 61.91 -9.88
N ALA A 6 -30.42 60.94 -10.37
CA ALA A 6 -30.65 59.64 -9.79
C ALA A 6 -29.32 58.90 -9.58
N ALA A 7 -29.18 58.30 -8.40
CA ALA A 7 -28.13 57.34 -8.11
C ALA A 7 -28.37 56.07 -8.94
N PRO A 8 -27.33 55.43 -9.50
CA PRO A 8 -27.49 54.19 -10.25
C PRO A 8 -27.90 53.06 -9.30
N ASP A 9 -28.92 52.31 -9.72
CA ASP A 9 -29.49 51.15 -9.05
C ASP A 9 -28.41 50.24 -8.46
N ARG A 10 -28.45 50.08 -7.13
CA ARG A 10 -27.78 48.97 -6.45
C ARG A 10 -28.42 47.68 -6.94
N LYS A 11 -27.78 47.00 -7.89
CA LYS A 11 -28.15 45.63 -8.29
C LYS A 11 -28.35 44.79 -7.02
N ALA A 12 -29.55 44.24 -6.89
CA ALA A 12 -29.92 43.26 -5.88
C ALA A 12 -28.86 42.13 -5.79
N PRO A 13 -28.65 41.55 -4.60
CA PRO A 13 -27.77 40.39 -4.47
C PRO A 13 -28.32 39.28 -5.36
N ARG A 14 -27.53 38.86 -6.35
CA ARG A 14 -27.88 37.70 -7.17
C ARG A 14 -28.02 36.51 -6.23
N GLU A 15 -29.20 35.92 -6.17
CA GLU A 15 -29.42 34.65 -5.49
C GLU A 15 -28.38 33.64 -5.97
N PRO A 16 -27.80 32.82 -5.07
CA PRO A 16 -26.95 31.75 -5.50
C PRO A 16 -27.79 30.78 -6.33
N LEU A 17 -27.45 30.65 -7.62
CA LEU A 17 -27.93 29.56 -8.46
C LEU A 17 -27.71 28.26 -7.69
N LYS A 18 -28.78 27.69 -7.15
CA LYS A 18 -28.78 26.33 -6.60
C LYS A 18 -28.51 25.40 -7.77
N LEU A 19 -27.24 25.11 -8.00
CA LEU A 19 -26.82 24.03 -8.86
C LEU A 19 -27.28 22.76 -8.16
N ASN A 20 -28.47 22.27 -8.51
CA ASN A 20 -28.94 20.94 -8.10
C ASN A 20 -28.07 19.90 -8.81
N LEU A 21 -26.84 19.73 -8.31
CA LEU A 21 -26.00 18.59 -8.61
C LEU A 21 -26.61 17.40 -7.89
N SER A 22 -27.56 16.75 -8.56
CA SER A 22 -27.86 15.35 -8.30
C SER A 22 -26.53 14.58 -8.26
N PRO A 23 -26.30 13.68 -7.28
CA PRO A 23 -25.09 12.86 -7.32
C PRO A 23 -25.03 12.15 -8.68
N PRO A 24 -23.84 11.97 -9.27
CA PRO A 24 -23.71 11.25 -10.52
C PRO A 24 -24.35 9.88 -10.28
N ARG A 25 -25.43 9.58 -11.01
CA ARG A 25 -25.91 8.21 -11.10
C ARG A 25 -24.69 7.42 -11.53
N LEU A 26 -24.31 6.41 -10.73
CA LEU A 26 -23.49 5.34 -11.29
C LEU A 26 -24.23 4.93 -12.56
N HIS A 27 -23.60 5.15 -13.71
CA HIS A 27 -24.04 4.46 -14.91
C HIS A 27 -23.88 2.98 -14.57
N ASP A 28 -25.00 2.34 -14.21
CA ASP A 28 -25.10 0.91 -14.35
C ASP A 28 -24.76 0.64 -15.82
N ASP A 29 -23.69 -0.14 -16.04
CA ASP A 29 -23.17 -0.54 -17.36
C ASP A 29 -24.17 -1.45 -18.12
N THR A 30 -25.48 -1.19 -18.06
CA THR A 30 -26.54 -2.09 -18.56
C THR A 30 -27.34 -1.54 -19.74
N ASP A 31 -27.02 -0.35 -20.27
CA ASP A 31 -27.77 0.26 -21.38
C ASP A 31 -27.01 0.29 -22.71
N ASP A 32 -26.34 -0.81 -23.06
CA ASP A 32 -25.96 -1.08 -24.46
C ASP A 32 -27.12 -1.82 -25.18
N PRO A 33 -27.74 -1.24 -26.22
CA PRO A 33 -28.88 -1.86 -26.91
C PRO A 33 -28.52 -3.16 -27.66
N ASP A 34 -27.24 -3.42 -27.93
CA ASP A 34 -26.74 -4.65 -28.56
C ASP A 34 -26.53 -5.83 -27.59
N GLN A 35 -26.61 -5.61 -26.27
CA GLN A 35 -26.44 -6.69 -25.28
C GLN A 35 -27.66 -7.61 -25.14
N ARG A 36 -28.76 -7.35 -25.85
CA ARG A 36 -30.03 -8.09 -25.72
C ARG A 36 -30.07 -9.45 -26.43
N LEU A 37 -29.05 -9.81 -27.21
CA LEU A 37 -29.08 -11.04 -28.01
C LEU A 37 -28.05 -12.10 -27.62
N HIS A 38 -27.15 -11.84 -26.67
CA HIS A 38 -26.32 -12.87 -26.06
C HIS A 38 -26.48 -12.78 -24.55
N GLY A 39 -27.47 -13.52 -24.02
CA GLY A 39 -27.49 -13.90 -22.61
C GLY A 39 -26.25 -14.74 -22.30
N GLN A 40 -25.09 -14.10 -22.16
CA GLN A 40 -23.88 -14.74 -21.68
C GLN A 40 -24.17 -15.18 -20.25
N LEU A 41 -24.47 -16.47 -20.09
CA LEU A 41 -24.43 -17.15 -18.80
C LEU A 41 -23.07 -16.84 -18.17
N LYS A 42 -23.05 -15.86 -17.27
CA LYS A 42 -21.85 -15.45 -16.56
C LYS A 42 -21.51 -16.59 -15.62
N MET A 43 -20.63 -17.50 -16.05
CA MET A 43 -20.26 -18.69 -15.29
C MET A 43 -19.87 -18.29 -13.87
N LYS A 44 -20.63 -18.80 -12.90
CA LYS A 44 -20.33 -18.68 -11.47
C LYS A 44 -19.84 -20.03 -10.99
N TYR A 45 -18.72 -20.01 -10.27
CA TYR A 45 -18.24 -21.20 -9.59
C TYR A 45 -19.14 -21.43 -8.38
N ILE A 46 -19.74 -22.62 -8.28
CA ILE A 46 -20.68 -22.96 -7.20
C ILE A 46 -19.96 -22.86 -5.84
N HIS A 47 -18.75 -23.40 -5.78
CA HIS A 47 -17.89 -23.35 -4.61
C HIS A 47 -16.42 -23.30 -5.05
N SER A 48 -15.61 -22.53 -4.35
CA SER A 48 -14.17 -22.44 -4.55
C SER A 48 -13.51 -22.22 -3.20
N GLN A 49 -12.41 -22.91 -2.96
CA GLN A 49 -11.71 -22.87 -1.67
C GLN A 49 -10.20 -22.90 -1.83
N GLU A 50 -9.51 -22.35 -0.84
CA GLU A 50 -8.07 -22.34 -0.68
C GLU A 50 -7.72 -22.63 0.77
N THR A 51 -6.72 -23.48 1.01
CA THR A 51 -6.30 -23.87 2.36
C THR A 51 -4.94 -23.27 2.71
N LEU A 52 -4.75 -22.95 3.99
CA LEU A 52 -3.51 -22.44 4.54
C LEU A 52 -3.16 -23.17 5.85
N THR A 53 -2.01 -23.81 5.86
CA THR A 53 -1.45 -24.45 7.06
C THR A 53 -0.75 -23.41 7.93
N ILE A 54 -1.06 -23.40 9.21
CA ILE A 54 -0.45 -22.52 10.21
C ILE A 54 0.71 -23.28 10.89
N PRO A 55 1.91 -22.69 10.99
CA PRO A 55 3.00 -23.26 11.79
C PRO A 55 2.66 -23.24 13.30
N LYS A 56 3.26 -24.15 14.08
CA LYS A 56 2.92 -24.34 15.50
C LYS A 56 3.18 -23.11 16.38
N ASP A 57 4.15 -22.28 15.99
CA ASP A 57 4.59 -21.12 16.79
C ASP A 57 3.73 -19.87 16.56
N VAL A 58 2.66 -19.97 15.76
CA VAL A 58 1.83 -18.84 15.37
C VAL A 58 0.37 -19.08 15.73
N LYS A 59 -0.21 -18.09 16.41
CA LYS A 59 -1.64 -18.07 16.73
C LYS A 59 -2.37 -17.15 15.78
N VAL A 60 -3.31 -17.70 15.02
CA VAL A 60 -4.19 -16.94 14.14
C VAL A 60 -5.59 -16.91 14.74
N SER A 61 -6.16 -15.71 14.87
CA SER A 61 -7.55 -15.50 15.26
C SER A 61 -8.28 -14.70 14.20
N ILE A 62 -9.47 -15.16 13.83
CA ILE A 62 -10.31 -14.51 12.82
C ILE A 62 -11.65 -14.21 13.47
N LYS A 63 -11.98 -12.92 13.57
CA LYS A 63 -13.30 -12.47 14.01
C LYS A 63 -13.96 -11.75 12.85
N THR A 64 -15.06 -12.30 12.36
CA THR A 64 -15.71 -11.85 11.12
C THR A 64 -14.75 -11.98 9.93
N ARG A 65 -14.15 -10.88 9.49
CA ARG A 65 -13.14 -10.82 8.40
C ARG A 65 -11.93 -9.99 8.81
N VAL A 66 -11.72 -9.83 10.12
CA VAL A 66 -10.51 -9.20 10.67
C VAL A 66 -9.61 -10.33 11.14
N VAL A 67 -8.47 -10.48 10.46
CA VAL A 67 -7.46 -11.50 10.74
C VAL A 67 -6.43 -10.89 11.67
N THR A 68 -6.18 -11.56 12.78
CA THR A 68 -5.16 -11.19 13.76
C THR A 68 -4.18 -12.34 13.88
N VAL A 69 -2.90 -12.07 13.62
CA VAL A 69 -1.82 -13.05 13.66
C VAL A 69 -0.84 -12.64 14.74
N GLU A 70 -0.57 -13.55 15.67
CA GLU A 70 0.36 -13.38 16.78
C GLU A 70 1.47 -14.43 16.67
N GLY A 71 2.71 -14.00 16.78
CA GLY A 71 3.89 -14.85 16.72
C GLY A 71 5.03 -14.30 17.58
N PRO A 72 6.23 -14.90 17.52
CA PRO A 72 7.35 -14.55 18.40
C PRO A 72 7.80 -13.10 18.26
N ARG A 73 7.70 -12.51 17.06
CA ARG A 73 8.13 -11.13 16.79
C ARG A 73 7.05 -10.08 17.08
N GLY A 74 5.85 -10.50 17.47
CA GLY A 74 4.75 -9.60 17.80
C GLY A 74 3.43 -9.95 17.12
N LYS A 75 2.62 -8.91 16.88
CA LYS A 75 1.22 -9.04 16.46
C LYS A 75 0.93 -8.18 15.24
N LEU A 76 0.25 -8.76 14.26
CA LEU A 76 -0.24 -8.05 13.08
C LEU A 76 -1.75 -8.23 12.92
N VAL A 77 -2.42 -7.18 12.47
CA VAL A 77 -3.88 -7.17 12.24
C VAL A 77 -4.15 -6.71 10.82
N LYS A 78 -5.01 -7.44 10.10
CA LYS A 78 -5.44 -7.10 8.75
C LYS A 78 -6.95 -7.18 8.63
N ASN A 79 -7.56 -6.09 8.15
CA ASN A 79 -8.98 -6.03 7.87
C ASN A 79 -9.27 -6.42 6.42
N LEU A 80 -10.03 -7.50 6.23
CA LEU A 80 -10.45 -8.03 4.92
C LEU A 80 -11.97 -7.91 4.71
N ALA A 81 -12.66 -7.04 5.46
CA ALA A 81 -14.12 -6.89 5.39
C ALA A 81 -14.65 -6.47 4.02
N HIS A 82 -13.82 -5.83 3.18
CA HIS A 82 -14.16 -5.46 1.81
C HIS A 82 -14.28 -6.67 0.86
N LEU A 83 -13.75 -7.83 1.24
CA LEU A 83 -13.82 -9.06 0.45
C LEU A 83 -14.93 -9.97 0.95
N SER A 84 -15.72 -10.51 0.04
CA SER A 84 -16.82 -11.44 0.32
C SER A 84 -16.31 -12.89 0.44
N VAL A 85 -15.38 -13.13 1.37
CA VAL A 85 -14.82 -14.46 1.68
C VAL A 85 -15.28 -14.94 3.04
N SER A 86 -15.45 -16.26 3.15
CA SER A 86 -15.73 -16.95 4.41
C SER A 86 -14.46 -17.66 4.89
N PHE A 87 -14.27 -17.70 6.20
CA PHE A 87 -13.19 -18.43 6.84
C PHE A 87 -13.79 -19.56 7.67
N SER A 88 -13.28 -20.78 7.47
CA SER A 88 -13.62 -21.94 8.29
C SER A 88 -12.33 -22.61 8.77
N GLN A 89 -12.41 -23.35 9.87
CA GLN A 89 -11.28 -24.09 10.43
C GLN A 89 -11.60 -25.58 10.39
N PRO A 90 -11.31 -26.28 9.27
CA PRO A 90 -11.68 -27.69 9.11
C PRO A 90 -10.88 -28.61 10.05
N SER A 91 -9.66 -28.23 10.41
CA SER A 91 -8.81 -28.97 11.34
C SER A 91 -7.94 -28.02 12.18
N PRO A 92 -7.44 -28.48 13.35
CA PRO A 92 -6.49 -27.71 14.13
C PRO A 92 -5.26 -27.36 13.29
N GLY A 93 -4.91 -26.08 13.22
CA GLY A 93 -3.75 -25.61 12.44
C GLY A 93 -3.98 -25.44 10.93
N VAL A 94 -5.20 -25.61 10.40
CA VAL A 94 -5.51 -25.32 8.99
C VAL A 94 -6.66 -24.32 8.90
N ILE A 95 -6.45 -23.23 8.16
CA ILE A 95 -7.49 -22.27 7.80
C ILE A 95 -7.98 -22.60 6.39
N ASN A 96 -9.29 -22.73 6.23
CA ASN A 96 -9.94 -22.77 4.94
C ASN A 96 -10.52 -21.40 4.60
N ILE A 97 -10.30 -20.96 3.37
CA ILE A 97 -10.80 -19.71 2.81
C ILE A 97 -11.71 -20.10 1.66
N GLU A 98 -13.00 -19.83 1.79
CA GLU A 98 -14.00 -20.31 0.85
C GLU A 98 -14.90 -19.20 0.34
N LEU A 99 -15.41 -19.42 -0.87
CA LEU A 99 -16.32 -18.51 -1.55
C LEU A 99 -17.35 -19.32 -2.34
N HIS A 100 -18.63 -18.97 -2.13
CA HIS A 100 -19.76 -19.59 -2.83
C HIS A 100 -20.29 -18.66 -3.93
N HIS A 101 -20.70 -19.24 -5.04
CA HIS A 101 -21.29 -18.51 -6.19
C HIS A 101 -20.43 -17.36 -6.72
N GLY A 102 -19.12 -17.54 -6.72
CA GLY A 102 -18.16 -16.52 -7.13
C GLY A 102 -18.10 -16.29 -8.63
N SER A 103 -18.04 -15.02 -9.04
CA SER A 103 -17.58 -14.69 -10.39
C SER A 103 -16.08 -14.93 -10.51
N ARG A 104 -15.55 -15.02 -11.73
CA ARG A 104 -14.11 -15.18 -11.99
C ARG A 104 -13.22 -14.19 -11.21
N LYS A 105 -13.66 -12.92 -11.09
CA LYS A 105 -12.92 -11.89 -10.32
C LYS A 105 -12.94 -12.17 -8.82
N ASN A 106 -14.07 -12.66 -8.29
CA ASN A 106 -14.18 -13.02 -6.87
C ASN A 106 -13.31 -14.22 -6.53
N VAL A 107 -13.31 -15.26 -7.37
CA VAL A 107 -12.48 -16.47 -7.14
C VAL A 107 -10.99 -16.13 -7.11
N ALA A 108 -10.53 -15.19 -7.95
CA ALA A 108 -9.13 -14.74 -7.93
C ALA A 108 -8.71 -14.13 -6.58
N THR A 109 -9.64 -13.57 -5.80
CA THR A 109 -9.34 -12.97 -4.48
C THR A 109 -8.98 -14.02 -3.42
N LEU A 110 -9.42 -15.28 -3.57
CA LEU A 110 -9.12 -16.35 -2.60
C LEU A 110 -7.61 -16.54 -2.44
N ARG A 111 -6.90 -16.63 -3.57
CA ARG A 111 -5.43 -16.77 -3.57
C ARG A 111 -4.75 -15.54 -2.99
N THR A 112 -5.26 -14.34 -3.27
CA THR A 112 -4.75 -13.09 -2.69
C THR A 112 -4.90 -13.09 -1.16
N VAL A 113 -6.06 -13.47 -0.64
CA VAL A 113 -6.28 -13.57 0.82
C VAL A 113 -5.34 -14.58 1.45
N ARG A 114 -5.19 -15.77 0.83
CA ARG A 114 -4.22 -16.78 1.27
C ARG A 114 -2.81 -16.20 1.35
N SER A 115 -2.34 -15.50 0.31
CA SER A 115 -1.02 -14.88 0.29
C SER A 115 -0.88 -13.77 1.33
N LEU A 116 -1.91 -12.95 1.54
CA LEU A 116 -1.89 -11.90 2.55
C LEU A 116 -1.71 -12.50 3.95
N ILE A 117 -2.49 -13.52 4.31
CA ILE A 117 -2.37 -14.18 5.61
C ILE A 117 -1.01 -14.86 5.75
N ASN A 118 -0.52 -15.53 4.70
CA ASN A 118 0.81 -16.14 4.71
C ASN A 118 1.93 -15.10 4.94
N ASN A 119 1.83 -13.92 4.34
CA ASN A 119 2.79 -12.84 4.56
C ASN A 119 2.73 -12.31 6.00
N LEU A 120 1.55 -12.25 6.62
CA LEU A 120 1.44 -11.90 8.04
C LEU A 120 2.13 -12.94 8.92
N ILE A 121 1.93 -14.23 8.63
CA ILE A 121 2.57 -15.35 9.35
C ILE A 121 4.10 -15.24 9.24
N ILE A 122 4.64 -15.10 8.03
CA ILE A 122 6.09 -14.94 7.80
C ILE A 122 6.61 -13.67 8.50
N GLY A 123 5.83 -12.59 8.48
CA GLY A 123 6.17 -11.33 9.11
C GLY A 123 6.34 -11.42 10.63
N VAL A 124 5.47 -12.17 11.31
CA VAL A 124 5.56 -12.36 12.78
C VAL A 124 6.54 -13.45 13.20
N THR A 125 6.99 -14.31 12.28
CA THR A 125 7.99 -15.35 12.55
C THR A 125 9.39 -14.92 12.14
N LYS A 126 9.62 -14.63 10.86
CA LYS A 126 10.95 -14.34 10.29
C LYS A 126 11.22 -12.84 10.12
N GLY A 127 10.16 -12.03 10.01
CA GLY A 127 10.24 -10.61 9.64
C GLY A 127 10.75 -10.39 8.21
N TYR A 128 10.69 -9.16 7.73
CA TYR A 128 11.10 -8.77 6.38
C TYR A 128 12.25 -7.77 6.41
N LYS A 129 13.21 -7.95 5.50
CA LYS A 129 14.37 -7.08 5.34
C LYS A 129 14.55 -6.71 3.87
N TYR A 130 14.61 -5.42 3.59
CA TYR A 130 14.85 -4.87 2.26
C TYR A 130 16.21 -4.17 2.28
N LYS A 131 17.07 -4.52 1.33
CA LYS A 131 18.33 -3.82 1.09
C LYS A 131 18.13 -2.86 -0.06
N MET A 132 18.50 -1.60 0.13
CA MET A 132 18.48 -0.57 -0.90
C MET A 132 19.88 -0.05 -1.16
N ARG A 133 20.21 0.21 -2.42
CA ARG A 133 21.52 0.70 -2.85
C ARG A 133 21.41 2.10 -3.43
N TYR A 134 22.41 2.91 -3.10
CA TYR A 134 22.52 4.25 -3.66
C TYR A 134 23.28 4.14 -4.98
N VAL A 135 22.70 4.68 -6.04
CA VAL A 135 23.30 4.73 -7.36
C VAL A 135 23.50 6.19 -7.70
N TYR A 136 24.73 6.57 -8.04
CA TYR A 136 25.08 7.91 -8.47
C TYR A 136 26.30 7.88 -9.38
N ALA A 137 26.34 8.77 -10.37
CA ALA A 137 27.50 8.88 -11.27
C ALA A 137 28.52 9.92 -10.79
N HIS A 138 28.06 11.11 -10.42
CA HIS A 138 28.96 12.25 -10.13
C HIS A 138 28.72 12.86 -8.75
N PHE A 139 27.47 13.12 -8.37
CA PHE A 139 27.13 13.73 -7.09
C PHE A 139 26.89 12.64 -6.03
N PRO A 140 27.73 12.52 -4.98
CA PRO A 140 27.49 11.56 -3.91
C PRO A 140 26.20 11.88 -3.16
N ILE A 141 25.40 10.85 -2.90
CA ILE A 141 24.13 10.99 -2.18
C ILE A 141 24.39 10.83 -0.69
N ASN A 142 23.96 11.81 0.11
CA ASN A 142 24.05 11.73 1.56
C ASN A 142 22.69 11.38 2.13
N VAL A 143 22.61 10.27 2.87
CA VAL A 143 21.39 9.81 3.52
C VAL A 143 21.57 9.89 5.03
N ASN A 144 20.71 10.68 5.68
CA ASN A 144 20.63 10.75 7.13
C ASN A 144 19.35 10.08 7.60
N ILE A 145 19.45 9.39 8.74
CA ILE A 145 18.32 8.69 9.36
C ILE A 145 18.09 9.37 10.70
N GLU A 146 16.88 9.89 10.90
CA GLU A 146 16.45 10.48 12.16
C GLU A 146 15.25 9.71 12.70
N LYS A 147 15.15 9.57 14.01
CA LYS A 147 13.98 8.97 14.64
C LYS A 147 13.21 10.07 15.35
N ASN A 148 11.97 10.30 14.92
CA ASN A 148 11.12 11.29 15.56
C ASN A 148 10.63 10.73 16.91
N ASN A 149 10.97 11.43 18.00
CA ASN A 149 10.67 10.98 19.36
C ASN A 149 9.17 11.03 19.70
N GLU A 150 8.39 11.87 19.02
CA GLU A 150 6.95 12.04 19.29
C GLU A 150 6.12 10.97 18.59
N THR A 151 6.44 10.67 17.33
CA THR A 151 5.71 9.68 16.52
C THR A 151 6.32 8.29 16.59
N GLY A 152 7.57 8.17 17.04
CA GLY A 152 8.34 6.92 17.04
C GLY A 152 8.74 6.42 15.65
N LEU A 153 8.45 7.19 14.60
CA LEU A 153 8.72 6.84 13.21
C LEU A 153 10.12 7.28 12.81
N TYR A 154 10.74 6.49 11.93
CA TYR A 154 11.98 6.86 11.27
C TYR A 154 11.69 7.82 10.13
N GLU A 155 12.57 8.81 9.95
CA GLU A 155 12.58 9.74 8.84
C GLU A 155 13.92 9.62 8.11
N VAL A 156 13.85 9.43 6.79
CA VAL A 156 15.01 9.34 5.93
C VAL A 156 15.15 10.66 5.18
N GLU A 157 16.23 11.38 5.44
CA GLU A 157 16.61 12.58 4.71
C GLU A 157 17.63 12.24 3.62
N ILE A 158 17.35 12.66 2.39
CA ILE A 158 18.22 12.47 1.24
C ILE A 158 18.67 13.84 0.76
N ARG A 159 19.99 14.04 0.75
CA ARG A 159 20.65 15.31 0.41
C ARG A 159 21.59 15.12 -0.78
N ASN A 160 21.83 16.21 -1.49
CA ASN A 160 22.76 16.28 -2.64
C ASN A 160 22.40 15.33 -3.80
N PHE A 161 21.14 14.89 -3.89
CA PHE A 161 20.67 14.08 -5.00
C PHE A 161 20.77 14.88 -6.31
N ILE A 162 21.52 14.36 -7.29
CA ILE A 162 21.85 15.03 -8.57
C ILE A 162 22.41 16.48 -8.42
N GLY A 163 22.96 16.82 -7.26
CA GLY A 163 23.45 18.18 -6.94
C GLY A 163 22.34 19.18 -6.59
N GLU A 164 21.12 18.71 -6.31
CA GLU A 164 20.03 19.57 -5.84
C GLU A 164 20.31 20.10 -4.42
N LYS A 165 19.92 21.35 -4.18
CA LYS A 165 19.95 21.98 -2.85
C LYS A 165 18.78 21.56 -1.96
N ILE A 166 17.77 20.90 -2.54
CA ILE A 166 16.55 20.50 -1.83
C ILE A 166 16.86 19.25 -1.00
N VAL A 167 16.43 19.25 0.26
CA VAL A 167 16.46 18.06 1.12
C VAL A 167 15.16 17.30 0.92
N ARG A 168 15.25 16.06 0.45
CA ARG A 168 14.09 15.19 0.28
C ARG A 168 13.88 14.39 1.57
N ARG A 169 12.70 14.45 2.16
CA ARG A 169 12.34 13.79 3.43
C ARG A 169 11.30 12.73 3.18
N VAL A 170 11.48 11.55 3.76
CA VAL A 170 10.51 10.45 3.69
C VAL A 170 10.26 9.90 5.09
N VAL A 171 9.02 9.99 5.54
CA VAL A 171 8.58 9.41 6.81
C VAL A 171 8.26 7.93 6.57
N MET A 172 8.84 7.05 7.38
CA MET A 172 8.64 5.61 7.27
C MET A 172 7.28 5.20 7.85
N GLN A 173 6.75 4.09 7.35
CA GLN A 173 5.52 3.50 7.89
C GLN A 173 5.74 2.94 9.30
N SER A 174 4.66 2.83 10.09
CA SER A 174 4.73 2.34 11.46
C SER A 174 5.30 0.93 11.57
N GLY A 175 6.22 0.72 12.52
CA GLY A 175 6.86 -0.57 12.78
C GLY A 175 7.93 -0.96 11.75
N VAL A 176 8.43 0.01 10.98
CA VAL A 176 9.59 -0.14 10.10
C VAL A 176 10.78 0.57 10.73
N ASP A 177 11.85 -0.19 10.94
CA ASP A 177 13.15 0.32 11.38
C ASP A 177 14.05 0.51 10.16
N VAL A 178 14.88 1.56 10.20
CA VAL A 178 15.80 1.89 9.12
C VAL A 178 17.20 2.07 9.66
N GLU A 179 18.17 1.41 9.03
CA GLU A 179 19.57 1.46 9.41
C GLU A 179 20.48 1.57 8.18
N ALA A 180 21.57 2.31 8.29
CA ALA A 180 22.63 2.27 7.28
C ALA A 180 23.47 0.99 7.47
N SER A 181 23.77 0.28 6.38
CA SER A 181 24.56 -0.95 6.44
C SER A 181 25.98 -0.63 6.94
N LYS A 182 26.45 -1.36 7.96
CA LYS A 182 27.80 -1.19 8.51
C LYS A 182 28.89 -1.83 7.65
N ASN A 183 28.53 -2.90 6.95
CA ASN A 183 29.48 -3.73 6.21
C ASN A 183 29.64 -3.28 4.76
N VAL A 184 28.59 -2.68 4.21
CA VAL A 184 28.50 -2.36 2.79
C VAL A 184 28.23 -0.86 2.66
N LYS A 185 29.15 -0.17 1.98
CA LYS A 185 28.99 1.26 1.73
C LYS A 185 27.80 1.52 0.81
N ASP A 186 27.14 2.65 1.03
CA ASP A 186 26.07 3.17 0.17
C ASP A 186 24.86 2.21 0.07
N GLU A 187 24.51 1.63 1.23
CA GLU A 187 23.41 0.68 1.40
C GLU A 187 22.54 1.04 2.62
N LEU A 188 21.23 1.04 2.41
CA LEU A 188 20.20 1.27 3.43
C LEU A 188 19.42 -0.02 3.66
N LEU A 189 19.22 -0.36 4.92
CA LEU A 189 18.49 -1.53 5.36
C LEU A 189 17.15 -1.07 5.94
N LEU A 190 16.05 -1.59 5.40
CA LEU A 190 14.72 -1.41 5.96
C LEU A 190 14.25 -2.74 6.52
N SER A 191 13.85 -2.76 7.78
CA SER A 191 13.39 -3.96 8.49
C SER A 191 12.05 -3.74 9.15
N GLY A 192 11.21 -4.76 9.18
CA GLY A 192 9.94 -4.70 9.89
C GLY A 192 9.15 -6.00 9.79
N ASN A 193 8.07 -6.10 10.57
CA ASN A 193 7.23 -7.30 10.57
C ASN A 193 6.19 -7.27 9.44
N SER A 194 5.68 -6.09 9.06
CA SER A 194 4.68 -5.97 7.98
C SER A 194 5.36 -5.77 6.62
N LEU A 195 5.18 -6.71 5.70
CA LEU A 195 5.68 -6.62 4.32
C LEU A 195 5.15 -5.37 3.60
N GLU A 196 3.88 -5.02 3.80
CA GLU A 196 3.24 -3.88 3.16
C GLU A 196 3.89 -2.57 3.61
N ASN A 197 4.14 -2.41 4.91
CA ASN A 197 4.75 -1.21 5.45
C ASN A 197 6.22 -1.07 5.02
N VAL A 198 6.98 -2.17 5.05
CA VAL A 198 8.39 -2.18 4.64
C VAL A 198 8.52 -1.89 3.14
N SER A 199 7.72 -2.55 2.31
CA SER A 199 7.77 -2.37 0.86
C SER A 199 7.27 -0.99 0.42
N GLN A 200 6.23 -0.45 1.07
CA GLN A 200 5.75 0.90 0.80
C GLN A 200 6.81 1.95 1.17
N SER A 201 7.44 1.81 2.35
CA SER A 201 8.51 2.71 2.78
C SER A 201 9.69 2.71 1.79
N ALA A 202 10.10 1.54 1.32
CA ALA A 202 11.13 1.41 0.29
C ALA A 202 10.71 2.04 -1.05
N ALA A 203 9.45 1.86 -1.45
CA ALA A 203 8.91 2.45 -2.67
C ALA A 203 8.83 3.99 -2.58
N ASP A 204 8.45 4.54 -1.43
CA ASP A 204 8.38 5.98 -1.20
C ASP A 204 9.77 6.63 -1.35
N ILE A 205 10.81 6.01 -0.77
CA ILE A 205 12.22 6.43 -0.97
C ILE A 205 12.59 6.44 -2.45
N GLN A 206 12.32 5.35 -3.16
CA GLN A 206 12.67 5.22 -4.58
C GLN A 206 11.92 6.24 -5.46
N GLN A 207 10.62 6.44 -5.22
CA GLN A 207 9.80 7.38 -5.98
C GLN A 207 10.20 8.83 -5.74
N VAL A 208 10.52 9.17 -4.49
CA VAL A 208 11.02 10.48 -4.13
C VAL A 208 12.34 10.76 -4.83
N CYS A 209 13.18 9.76 -5.10
CA CYS A 209 14.44 9.87 -5.86
C CYS A 209 14.30 9.77 -7.39
N ARG A 210 13.10 9.92 -7.96
CA ARG A 210 12.96 9.91 -9.42
C ARG A 210 13.53 11.17 -10.05
N VAL A 211 14.45 11.01 -11.00
CA VAL A 211 14.99 12.11 -11.83
C VAL A 211 13.88 12.64 -12.74
N LYS A 212 13.71 13.96 -12.79
CA LYS A 212 12.75 14.66 -13.66
C LYS A 212 13.50 15.52 -14.68
N ASN A 213 12.87 15.78 -15.83
CA ASN A 213 13.38 16.68 -16.88
C ASN A 213 14.78 16.31 -17.41
N LYS A 214 15.16 15.03 -17.35
CA LYS A 214 16.38 14.46 -17.91
C LYS A 214 16.08 13.07 -18.49
N ASP A 215 16.97 12.57 -19.34
CA ASP A 215 16.87 11.21 -19.88
C ASP A 215 17.22 10.16 -18.80
N ILE A 216 16.21 9.41 -18.38
CA ILE A 216 16.31 8.37 -17.35
C ILE A 216 17.18 7.17 -17.77
N ARG A 217 17.52 7.04 -19.06
CA ARG A 217 18.42 5.97 -19.54
C ARG A 217 19.89 6.32 -19.35
N LYS A 218 20.21 7.60 -19.21
CA LYS A 218 21.56 8.11 -18.98
C LYS A 218 21.77 8.52 -17.52
N PHE A 219 20.75 9.14 -16.92
CA PHE A 219 20.77 9.53 -15.50
C PHE A 219 20.07 8.46 -14.67
N LEU A 220 20.85 7.44 -14.29
CA LEU A 220 20.39 6.29 -13.50
C LEU A 220 20.44 6.56 -11.98
N ASP A 221 20.87 7.75 -11.57
CA ASP A 221 20.99 8.16 -10.16
C ASP A 221 19.67 7.94 -9.41
N GLY A 222 19.75 7.31 -8.24
CA GLY A 222 18.58 6.93 -7.45
C GLY A 222 18.89 6.02 -6.27
N LEU A 223 17.85 5.71 -5.50
CA LEU A 223 17.90 4.69 -4.46
C LEU A 223 16.99 3.54 -4.90
N TYR A 224 17.56 2.34 -5.05
CA TYR A 224 16.84 1.18 -5.59
C TYR A 224 16.92 0.01 -4.63
N VAL A 225 15.84 -0.79 -4.56
CA VAL A 225 15.84 -2.06 -3.84
C VAL A 225 16.75 -3.05 -4.57
N SER A 226 17.83 -3.48 -3.93
CA SER A 226 18.76 -4.50 -4.45
C SER A 226 18.32 -5.91 -4.07
N GLU A 227 17.84 -6.09 -2.85
CA GLU A 227 17.49 -7.40 -2.30
C GLU A 227 16.25 -7.32 -1.43
N ARG A 228 15.43 -8.38 -1.49
CA ARG A 228 14.27 -8.59 -0.62
C ARG A 228 14.45 -9.93 0.06
N GLY A 229 14.52 -9.92 1.38
CA GLY A 229 14.74 -11.11 2.18
C GLY A 229 13.98 -11.06 3.50
N ASN A 230 14.36 -11.97 4.39
CA ASN A 230 13.87 -12.05 5.76
C ASN A 230 14.94 -11.54 6.72
N ILE A 231 14.54 -11.23 7.96
CA ILE A 231 15.49 -10.79 9.00
C ILE A 231 16.18 -12.01 9.59
N GLU A 232 15.40 -13.05 9.87
CA GLU A 232 15.91 -14.37 10.24
C GLU A 232 16.06 -15.20 8.96
N GLU A 233 17.30 -15.45 8.58
CA GLU A 233 17.67 -16.38 7.52
C GLU A 233 17.63 -17.80 8.10
N GLU A 234 16.91 -18.73 7.46
CA GLU A 234 17.00 -20.15 7.84
C GLU A 234 18.41 -20.63 7.48
N ILE A 235 19.16 -21.06 8.50
CA ILE A 235 20.47 -21.72 8.39
C ILE A 235 20.30 -23.11 7.78
#